data_AF-A0A1C3XCB1-F1
#
_entry.id   AF-A0A1C3XCB1-F1
#
_cell.length_a   1.000
_cell.length_b   1.000
_cell.length_c   1.000
_cell.angle_alpha   90.00
_cell.angle_beta   90.00
_cell.angle_gamma   90.00
#
_symmetry.space_group_name_H-M   'P 1'
#
loop_
_entity.id
_entity.type
_entity.pdbx_description
1 polymer ?
#
loop_
_entity_poly.entity_id
_entity_poly.type
_entity_poly.pdbx_seq_one_letter_code
_entity_poly.pdbx_strand_id
1 'polypeptide(L)'
;MVPPDAAALSTNPHATCKSNDMSIPAALALSAAMACAVVQASAQELRSSRRSISYHTIDIGGLKTFYREAGSPDAPSVLLLHGFPSSSRMWEPLLPLLADKYHVIAPDYPGFGNSSAPPPSDFTHTFDNIAGVIGELTTKLGLSNYVLFM
;
A
#
# COMPACT_ATOMS: atom_id res chain seq x y z
N MET A 1 -84.65 26.80 -3.99
CA MET A 1 -85.38 26.28 -2.81
C MET A 1 -84.34 25.84 -1.78
N VAL A 2 -84.46 26.33 -0.55
CA VAL A 2 -83.52 26.25 0.60
C VAL A 2 -84.43 26.30 1.86
N PRO A 3 -84.11 25.79 3.08
CA PRO A 3 -82.95 25.04 3.65
C PRO A 3 -83.46 23.64 4.17
N PRO A 4 -83.11 23.05 5.36
CA PRO A 4 -81.97 23.13 6.31
C PRO A 4 -81.36 21.69 6.60
N ASP A 5 -80.67 21.30 7.70
CA ASP A 5 -80.21 21.94 8.95
C ASP A 5 -78.97 21.24 9.61
N ALA A 6 -78.46 21.86 10.68
CA ALA A 6 -77.76 21.40 11.90
C ALA A 6 -77.22 19.95 12.12
N ALA A 7 -75.93 19.91 12.49
CA ALA A 7 -75.32 19.31 13.70
C ALA A 7 -75.79 17.95 14.29
N ALA A 8 -74.83 17.01 14.50
CA ALA A 8 -74.21 16.72 15.82
C ALA A 8 -73.57 15.31 15.96
N LEU A 9 -72.29 15.29 16.35
CA LEU A 9 -71.61 14.37 17.28
C LEU A 9 -71.99 12.87 17.37
N SER A 10 -71.02 11.98 17.06
CA SER A 10 -70.88 10.69 17.77
C SER A 10 -69.41 10.17 17.78
N THR A 11 -68.77 10.35 18.93
CA THR A 11 -67.69 9.54 19.56
C THR A 11 -66.77 8.61 18.72
N ASN A 12 -65.49 9.02 18.59
CA ASN A 12 -64.22 8.37 19.05
C ASN A 12 -64.07 6.82 19.14
N PRO A 13 -62.85 6.22 19.08
CA PRO A 13 -61.54 6.84 19.36
C PRO A 13 -60.31 6.43 18.48
N HIS A 14 -59.21 7.16 18.71
CA HIS A 14 -57.79 6.82 18.48
C HIS A 14 -57.41 5.45 17.89
N ALA A 15 -56.82 5.48 16.68
CA ALA A 15 -55.76 4.54 16.30
C ALA A 15 -54.39 5.20 16.54
N THR A 16 -53.70 4.82 17.62
CA THR A 16 -52.33 5.28 17.88
C THR A 16 -51.34 4.48 17.04
N CYS A 17 -50.55 5.18 16.21
CA CYS A 17 -49.43 4.55 15.51
C CYS A 17 -48.35 4.18 16.55
N LYS A 18 -48.27 2.91 16.92
CA LYS A 18 -47.14 2.40 17.69
C LYS A 18 -45.92 2.35 16.79
N SER A 19 -44.99 3.28 17.00
CA SER A 19 -43.59 3.06 16.62
C SER A 19 -43.10 1.81 17.33
N ASN A 20 -42.81 0.75 16.58
CA ASN A 20 -42.06 -0.37 17.11
C ASN A 20 -40.61 0.12 17.27
N ASP A 21 -40.26 0.54 18.48
CA ASP A 21 -38.88 0.84 18.87
C ASP A 21 -38.07 -0.46 18.83
N MET A 22 -37.53 -0.75 17.65
CA MET A 22 -36.54 -1.80 17.42
C MET A 22 -35.24 -1.38 18.09
N SER A 23 -35.22 -1.48 19.42
CA SER A 23 -34.08 -1.23 20.28
C SER A 23 -33.03 -2.30 19.99
N ILE A 24 -32.20 -2.07 18.96
CA ILE A 24 -30.99 -2.84 18.72
C ILE A 24 -30.17 -2.76 20.01
N PRO A 25 -29.90 -3.88 20.72
CA PRO A 25 -29.17 -3.82 21.96
C PRO A 25 -27.78 -3.25 21.67
N ALA A 26 -27.41 -2.16 22.35
CA ALA A 26 -26.20 -1.39 22.08
C ALA A 26 -24.92 -2.26 22.06
N ALA A 27 -24.92 -3.39 22.78
CA ALA A 27 -23.87 -4.40 22.77
C ALA A 27 -23.53 -4.95 21.36
N LEU A 28 -24.52 -5.10 20.46
CA LEU A 28 -24.28 -5.58 19.09
C LEU A 28 -23.65 -4.50 18.20
N ALA A 29 -24.09 -3.25 18.35
CA ALA A 29 -23.52 -2.12 17.61
C ALA A 29 -22.07 -1.83 18.04
N LEU A 30 -21.78 -1.98 19.34
CA LEU A 30 -20.45 -1.74 19.90
C LEU A 30 -19.41 -2.75 19.39
N SER A 31 -19.78 -4.03 19.22
CA SER A 31 -18.86 -5.06 18.70
C SER A 31 -18.49 -4.83 17.23
N ALA A 32 -19.47 -4.48 16.38
CA ALA A 32 -19.22 -4.15 14.98
C ALA A 32 -18.38 -2.88 14.80
N ALA A 33 -18.63 -1.84 15.60
CA ALA A 33 -17.85 -0.61 15.60
C ALA A 33 -16.38 -0.86 15.99
N MET A 34 -16.14 -1.67 17.03
CA MET A 34 -14.79 -1.99 17.49
C MET A 34 -14.02 -2.86 16.49
N ALA A 35 -14.67 -3.85 15.87
CA ALA A 35 -14.08 -4.63 14.78
C ALA A 35 -13.69 -3.74 13.57
N CYS A 36 -14.57 -2.81 13.18
CA CYS A 36 -14.31 -1.87 12.09
C CYS A 36 -13.15 -0.92 12.41
N ALA A 37 -13.07 -0.41 13.65
CA ALA A 37 -11.97 0.46 14.10
C ALA A 37 -10.60 -0.24 14.08
N VAL A 38 -10.52 -1.51 14.48
CA VAL A 38 -9.27 -2.31 14.42
C VAL A 38 -8.82 -2.54 12.97
N VAL A 39 -9.76 -2.83 12.06
CA VAL A 39 -9.45 -2.97 10.61
C VAL A 39 -9.00 -1.64 10.00
N GLN A 40 -9.61 -0.52 10.40
CA GLN A 40 -9.21 0.82 9.94
C GLN A 40 -7.82 1.21 10.45
N ALA A 41 -7.48 0.91 11.71
CA ALA A 41 -6.17 1.20 12.29
C ALA A 41 -5.04 0.48 11.51
N SER A 42 -5.17 -0.82 11.26
CA SER A 42 -4.15 -1.60 10.53
C SER A 42 -4.01 -1.15 9.07
N ALA A 43 -5.10 -0.78 8.41
CA ALA A 43 -5.06 -0.18 7.07
C ALA A 43 -4.38 1.20 7.06
N GLN A 44 -4.46 1.96 8.16
CA GLN A 44 -3.85 3.27 8.29
C GLN A 44 -2.36 3.18 8.61
N GLU A 45 -1.92 2.20 9.41
CA GLU A 45 -0.51 1.84 9.56
C GLU A 45 0.11 1.39 8.24
N LEU A 46 -0.50 0.46 7.50
CA LEU A 46 -0.01 0.01 6.19
C LEU A 46 0.08 1.15 5.15
N ARG A 47 -0.82 2.13 5.21
CA ARG A 47 -0.73 3.35 4.39
C ARG A 47 0.39 4.28 4.86
N SER A 48 0.65 4.35 6.16
CA SER A 48 1.73 5.16 6.71
C SER A 48 3.10 4.55 6.41
N SER A 49 3.21 3.23 6.53
CA SER A 49 4.43 2.48 6.23
C SER A 49 4.75 2.52 4.73
N ARG A 50 3.75 2.46 3.83
CA ARG A 50 3.98 2.76 2.39
C ARG A 50 4.48 4.18 2.10
N ARG A 51 4.32 5.15 3.01
CA ARG A 51 4.93 6.49 2.89
C ARG A 51 6.40 6.54 3.32
N SER A 52 6.94 5.48 3.94
CA SER A 52 8.38 5.36 4.22
C SER A 52 9.19 4.80 3.04
N ILE A 53 8.54 4.51 1.90
CA ILE A 53 9.21 4.10 0.66
C ILE A 53 9.57 5.35 -0.14
N SER A 54 10.87 5.58 -0.33
CA SER A 54 11.44 6.54 -1.27
C SER A 54 11.69 5.89 -2.63
N TYR A 55 11.76 6.72 -3.67
CA TYR A 55 11.93 6.30 -5.06
C TYR A 55 13.09 7.07 -5.68
N HIS A 56 14.06 6.34 -6.22
CA HIS A 56 15.32 6.91 -6.66
C HIS A 56 15.71 6.41 -8.04
N THR A 57 16.64 7.11 -8.67
CA THR A 57 17.24 6.70 -9.94
C THR A 57 18.67 7.20 -9.97
N ILE A 58 19.60 6.31 -10.30
CA ILE A 58 21.03 6.60 -10.39
C ILE A 58 21.56 6.16 -11.76
N ASP A 59 22.51 6.91 -12.31
CA ASP A 59 23.17 6.52 -13.56
C ASP A 59 24.23 5.45 -13.30
N ILE A 60 24.21 4.37 -14.09
CA ILE A 60 25.15 3.25 -14.06
C ILE A 60 25.57 2.97 -15.50
N GLY A 61 26.78 3.38 -15.88
CA GLY A 61 27.28 3.26 -17.25
C GLY A 61 26.38 3.91 -18.32
N GLY A 62 25.66 5.00 -18.01
CA GLY A 62 24.67 5.61 -18.91
C GLY A 62 23.26 4.99 -18.86
N LEU A 63 23.06 3.95 -18.03
CA LEU A 63 21.75 3.36 -17.76
C LEU A 63 21.15 3.98 -16.50
N LYS A 64 19.96 4.57 -16.63
CA LYS A 64 19.17 5.01 -15.48
C LYS A 64 18.65 3.78 -14.75
N THR A 65 19.25 3.49 -13.60
CA THR A 65 18.88 2.35 -12.75
C THR A 65 17.98 2.87 -11.64
N PHE A 66 16.72 2.45 -11.67
CA PHE A 66 15.71 2.79 -10.68
C PHE A 66 15.79 1.88 -9.46
N TYR A 67 15.53 2.40 -8.27
CA TYR A 67 15.33 1.59 -7.06
C TYR A 67 14.32 2.20 -6.09
N ARG A 68 13.67 1.32 -5.31
CA ARG A 68 12.93 1.65 -4.09
C ARG A 68 13.88 1.55 -2.90
N GLU A 69 13.73 2.46 -1.95
CA GLU A 69 14.47 2.47 -0.69
C GLU A 69 13.49 2.64 0.48
N ALA A 70 13.78 2.00 1.61
CA ALA A 70 13.05 2.21 2.86
C ALA A 70 13.95 1.93 4.07
N GLY A 71 13.64 2.58 5.20
CA GLY A 71 14.40 2.46 6.45
C GLY A 71 15.57 3.45 6.55
N SER A 72 16.32 3.38 7.65
CA SER A 72 17.48 4.27 7.86
C SER A 72 18.72 3.76 7.12
N PRO A 73 19.48 4.60 6.39
CA PRO A 73 20.76 4.21 5.78
C PRO A 73 21.81 3.70 6.76
N ASP A 74 21.72 4.05 8.05
CA ASP A 74 22.63 3.58 9.11
C ASP A 74 22.29 2.16 9.61
N ALA A 75 21.19 1.56 9.15
CA ALA A 75 20.75 0.22 9.55
C ALA A 75 21.38 -0.90 8.68
N PRO A 76 21.43 -2.16 9.16
CA PRO A 76 21.94 -3.28 8.37
C PRO A 76 21.18 -3.41 7.04
N SER A 77 21.92 -3.59 5.94
CA SER A 77 21.34 -3.50 4.59
C SER A 77 20.76 -4.81 4.08
N VAL A 78 19.65 -4.72 3.35
CA VAL A 78 18.96 -5.83 2.67
C VAL A 78 18.70 -5.44 1.22
N LEU A 79 19.23 -6.23 0.28
CA LEU A 79 19.06 -6.06 -1.15
C LEU A 79 18.01 -7.06 -1.67
N LEU A 80 16.86 -6.54 -2.11
CA LEU A 80 15.72 -7.31 -2.60
C LEU A 80 15.70 -7.32 -4.14
N LEU A 81 16.18 -8.40 -4.74
CA LEU A 81 16.26 -8.57 -6.19
C LEU A 81 14.98 -9.27 -6.69
N HIS A 82 14.43 -8.84 -7.83
CA HIS A 82 13.14 -9.35 -8.32
C HIS A 82 13.29 -10.52 -9.29
N GLY A 83 12.28 -11.38 -9.36
CA GLY A 83 12.20 -12.45 -10.36
C GLY A 83 11.82 -11.96 -11.77
N PHE A 84 11.70 -12.90 -12.71
CA PHE A 84 11.19 -12.66 -14.07
C PHE A 84 9.79 -13.28 -14.25
N PRO A 85 8.82 -12.60 -14.88
CA PRO A 85 8.80 -11.18 -15.24
C PRO A 85 8.22 -10.33 -14.09
N SER A 86 9.03 -9.47 -13.48
CA SER A 86 8.62 -8.61 -12.34
C SER A 86 9.41 -7.29 -12.31
N SER A 87 9.22 -6.51 -11.26
CA SER A 87 10.06 -5.36 -10.88
C SER A 87 10.09 -5.19 -9.36
N SER A 88 10.87 -4.24 -8.84
CA SER A 88 10.92 -3.82 -7.42
C SER A 88 9.55 -3.57 -6.79
N ARG A 89 8.50 -3.30 -7.59
CA ARG A 89 7.11 -3.19 -7.13
C ARG A 89 6.63 -4.43 -6.38
N MET A 90 7.11 -5.64 -6.69
CA MET A 90 6.71 -6.84 -5.93
C MET A 90 7.04 -6.76 -4.44
N TRP A 91 8.03 -5.93 -4.08
CA TRP A 91 8.45 -5.70 -2.70
C TRP A 91 7.74 -4.53 -2.02
N GLU A 92 6.83 -3.79 -2.68
CA GLU A 92 6.03 -2.71 -2.06
C GLU A 92 5.30 -3.12 -0.77
N PRO A 93 4.79 -4.36 -0.60
CA PRO A 93 4.20 -4.80 0.67
C PRO A 93 5.24 -5.16 1.74
N LEU A 94 6.47 -5.52 1.35
CA LEU A 94 7.52 -6.02 2.25
C LEU A 94 8.46 -4.91 2.74
N LEU A 95 8.82 -3.96 1.86
CA LEU A 95 9.69 -2.82 2.15
C LEU A 95 9.35 -2.16 3.50
N PRO A 96 8.08 -1.80 3.80
CA PRO A 96 7.77 -1.13 5.06
C PRO A 96 7.79 -2.04 6.30
N LEU A 97 7.67 -3.36 6.13
CA LEU A 97 7.72 -4.32 7.24
C LEU A 97 9.17 -4.59 7.71
N LEU A 98 10.15 -4.22 6.87
CA LEU A 98 11.58 -4.33 7.15
C LEU A 98 12.22 -2.98 7.53
N ALA A 99 11.64 -1.87 7.06
CA ALA A 99 12.15 -0.50 7.22
C ALA A 99 12.45 -0.07 8.67
N ASP A 100 11.73 -0.60 9.66
CA ASP A 100 11.93 -0.29 11.08
C ASP A 100 13.29 -0.78 11.63
N LYS A 101 13.94 -1.73 10.95
CA LYS A 101 15.15 -2.43 11.43
C LYS A 101 16.28 -2.51 10.40
N TYR A 102 15.97 -2.33 9.13
CA TYR A 102 16.89 -2.59 8.02
C TYR A 102 16.88 -1.42 7.04
N HIS A 103 18.02 -1.20 6.40
CA HIS A 103 18.12 -0.38 5.21
C HIS A 103 17.77 -1.25 4.00
N VAL A 104 16.66 -1.00 3.33
CA VAL A 104 16.11 -1.94 2.33
C VAL A 104 16.14 -1.30 0.95
N ILE A 105 16.90 -1.92 0.03
CA ILE A 105 17.05 -1.48 -1.35
C ILE A 105 16.44 -2.52 -2.29
N ALA A 106 15.54 -2.10 -3.17
CA ALA A 106 14.90 -2.94 -4.16
C ALA A 106 15.03 -2.31 -5.56
N PRO A 107 16.03 -2.70 -6.37
CA PRO A 107 16.26 -2.16 -7.71
C PRO A 107 15.40 -2.79 -8.78
N ASP A 108 15.25 -2.09 -9.90
CA ASP A 108 14.75 -2.63 -11.17
C ASP A 108 15.94 -2.91 -12.11
N TYR A 109 16.05 -4.10 -12.70
CA TYR A 109 17.12 -4.38 -13.69
C TYR A 109 16.95 -3.53 -14.97
N PRO A 110 18.01 -3.33 -15.78
CA PRO A 110 17.88 -2.80 -17.14
C PRO A 110 16.84 -3.61 -17.93
N GLY A 111 15.93 -2.91 -18.60
CA GLY A 111 14.77 -3.50 -19.31
C GLY A 111 13.52 -3.73 -18.45
N PHE A 112 13.56 -3.50 -17.13
CA PHE A 112 12.45 -3.79 -16.21
C PHE A 112 12.00 -2.56 -15.41
N GLY A 113 10.73 -2.61 -14.97
CA GLY A 113 10.15 -1.61 -14.08
C GLY A 113 10.26 -0.18 -14.61
N ASN A 114 10.97 0.67 -13.87
CA ASN A 114 11.22 2.07 -14.22
C ASN A 114 12.69 2.35 -14.59
N SER A 115 13.53 1.32 -14.72
CA SER A 115 14.90 1.44 -15.21
C SER A 115 14.94 1.67 -16.73
N SER A 116 16.07 2.15 -17.25
CA SER A 116 16.33 2.25 -18.69
C SER A 116 16.04 0.90 -19.38
N ALA A 117 15.31 0.95 -20.50
CA ALA A 117 15.09 -0.17 -21.40
C ALA A 117 15.85 0.07 -22.73
N PRO A 118 17.18 -0.07 -22.74
CA PRO A 118 18.00 0.06 -23.96
C PRO A 118 17.64 -1.03 -24.99
N PRO A 119 17.82 -0.77 -26.30
CA PRO A 119 17.67 -1.80 -27.31
C PRO A 119 18.76 -2.88 -27.16
N PRO A 120 18.55 -4.12 -27.65
CA PRO A 120 19.53 -5.20 -27.55
C PRO A 120 20.89 -4.94 -28.22
N SER A 121 20.98 -3.94 -29.10
CA SER A 121 22.24 -3.45 -29.69
C SER A 121 23.14 -2.75 -28.68
N ASP A 122 22.54 -2.14 -27.66
CA ASP A 122 23.21 -1.23 -26.72
C ASP A 122 23.42 -1.93 -25.36
N PHE A 123 22.57 -2.93 -25.03
CA PHE A 123 22.73 -3.77 -23.84
C PHE A 123 22.21 -5.20 -24.06
N THR A 124 23.13 -6.17 -24.07
CA THR A 124 22.80 -7.59 -24.05
C THR A 124 22.39 -8.01 -22.64
N HIS A 125 21.19 -8.54 -22.47
CA HIS A 125 20.64 -8.91 -21.16
C HIS A 125 21.14 -10.30 -20.70
N THR A 126 22.45 -10.43 -20.44
CA THR A 126 23.05 -11.60 -19.79
C THR A 126 22.98 -11.48 -18.27
N PHE A 127 23.08 -12.61 -17.54
CA PHE A 127 23.21 -12.58 -16.09
C PHE A 127 24.42 -11.77 -15.63
N ASP A 128 25.57 -11.90 -16.30
CA ASP A 128 26.79 -11.16 -15.97
C ASP A 128 26.61 -9.65 -16.13
N ASN A 129 25.94 -9.19 -17.18
CA ASN A 129 25.69 -7.76 -17.42
C ASN A 129 24.70 -7.19 -16.40
N ILE A 130 23.64 -7.94 -16.06
CA ILE A 130 22.68 -7.53 -15.02
C ILE A 130 23.36 -7.51 -13.63
N ALA A 131 24.15 -8.53 -13.31
CA ALA A 131 24.91 -8.60 -12.07
C ALA A 131 25.96 -7.48 -11.98
N GLY A 132 26.59 -7.10 -13.09
CA GLY A 132 27.50 -5.95 -13.17
C GLY A 132 26.81 -4.63 -12.83
N VAL A 133 25.62 -4.38 -13.39
CA VAL A 133 24.81 -3.18 -13.09
C VAL A 133 24.38 -3.16 -11.61
N ILE A 134 23.94 -4.29 -11.06
CA ILE A 134 23.59 -4.39 -9.63
C ILE A 134 24.83 -4.26 -8.72
N GLY A 135 25.98 -4.79 -9.13
CA GLY A 135 27.25 -4.62 -8.42
C GLY A 135 27.69 -3.15 -8.36
N GLU A 136 27.63 -2.44 -9.49
CA GLU A 136 27.92 -1.00 -9.52
C GLU A 136 26.90 -0.19 -8.71
N LEU A 137 25.62 -0.59 -8.69
CA LEU A 137 24.60 0.02 -7.83
C LEU A 137 24.99 -0.12 -6.36
N THR A 138 25.27 -1.33 -5.88
CA THR A 138 25.67 -1.55 -4.48
C THR A 138 26.92 -0.76 -4.10
N THR A 139 27.87 -0.64 -5.03
CA THR A 139 29.09 0.16 -4.86
C THR A 139 28.77 1.66 -4.73
N LYS A 140 27.94 2.21 -5.62
CA LYS A 140 27.53 3.63 -5.60
C LYS A 140 26.67 4.00 -4.41
N LEU A 141 25.90 3.06 -3.86
CA LEU A 141 25.12 3.21 -2.63
C LEU A 141 25.93 2.92 -1.35
N GLY A 142 27.22 2.57 -1.45
CA GLY A 142 28.07 2.31 -0.29
C GLY A 142 27.77 1.00 0.47
N LEU A 143 27.02 0.08 -0.14
CA LEU A 143 26.56 -1.16 0.48
C LEU A 143 27.71 -2.19 0.57
N SER A 144 28.56 -2.03 1.58
CA SER A 144 29.70 -2.92 1.85
C SER A 144 29.32 -4.28 2.44
N ASN A 145 28.20 -4.35 3.15
CA ASN A 145 27.69 -5.55 3.81
C ASN A 145 26.16 -5.56 3.72
N TYR A 146 25.57 -6.60 3.13
CA TYR A 146 24.13 -6.72 2.98
C TYR A 146 23.67 -8.18 2.92
N VAL A 147 22.41 -8.43 3.31
CA VAL A 147 21.71 -9.68 3.00
C VAL A 147 21.10 -9.54 1.61
N LEU A 148 21.32 -10.53 0.74
CA LEU A 148 20.69 -10.61 -0.58
C LEU A 148 19.52 -11.58 -0.52
N PHE A 149 18.37 -11.17 -1.07
CA PHE A 149 17.15 -11.98 -1.14
C PHE A 149 16.53 -11.87 -2.55
N MET A 150 16.10 -13.00 -3.12
CA MET A 150 15.48 -13.12 -4.45
C MET A 150 14.35 -14.14 -4.43
#